data_AF-A0A7K1TCH0-F1
#
_entry.id   AF-A0A7K1TCH0-F1
#
_cell.length_a   1.000
_cell.length_b   1.000
_cell.length_c   1.000
_cell.angle_alpha   90.00
_cell.angle_beta   90.00
_cell.angle_gamma   90.00
#
_symmetry.space_group_name_H-M   'P 1'
#
loop_
_entity.id
_entity.type
_entity.pdbx_description
1 polymer ?
#
loop_
_entity_poly.entity_id
_entity_poly.type
_entity_poly.pdbx_seq_one_letter_code
_entity_poly.pdbx_strand_id
1 'polypeptide(L)'
;MKFSLQTLCAAAIALSFTACSTDTSKTTNADGTTTTTTEVTTPNADSVGAKMDAKMDAAGDKMGAKMDAAGNKIDAKMDAAGDKMDAAADRAKANANEAGAKMDAKMDAAGRRMDAVGDAASKSAAETKANLKEAVKK
;
A
#
# COMPACT_ATOMS: atom_id res chain seq x y z
N MET A 1 42.55 54.23 -1.00
CA MET A 1 41.90 53.83 0.27
C MET A 1 42.43 52.45 0.63
N LYS A 2 43.15 52.34 1.76
CA LYS A 2 43.84 51.11 2.20
C LYS A 2 42.80 50.19 2.85
N PHE A 3 42.45 49.08 2.19
CA PHE A 3 41.73 47.99 2.84
C PHE A 3 42.73 47.20 3.69
N SER A 4 42.64 47.34 5.02
CA SER A 4 43.48 46.60 5.96
C SER A 4 43.00 45.17 6.11
N LEU A 5 43.94 44.25 5.95
CA LEU A 5 43.82 42.78 5.98
C LEU A 5 43.23 42.19 7.28
N GLN A 6 43.05 43.01 8.33
CA GLN A 6 42.33 42.60 9.55
C GLN A 6 40.83 42.34 9.34
N THR A 7 40.26 42.84 8.24
CA THR A 7 38.84 42.65 7.89
C THR A 7 38.54 41.27 7.30
N LEU A 8 39.56 40.43 7.04
CA LEU A 8 39.40 39.14 6.37
C LEU A 8 39.38 37.93 7.33
N CYS A 9 39.80 38.07 8.59
CA CYS A 9 39.96 36.92 9.49
C CYS A 9 38.79 36.66 10.46
N ALA A 10 37.69 37.42 10.38
CA ALA A 10 36.50 37.15 11.19
C ALA A 10 35.42 36.33 10.43
N ALA A 11 35.80 35.58 9.40
CA ALA A 11 34.91 34.76 8.59
C ALA A 11 34.96 33.26 8.95
N ALA A 12 35.37 32.92 10.17
CA ALA A 12 35.31 31.56 10.66
C ALA A 12 34.67 31.54 12.04
N ILE A 13 33.63 30.71 12.17
CA ILE A 13 32.86 30.37 13.38
C ILE A 13 31.71 31.35 13.66
N ALA A 14 30.57 31.14 12.99
CA ALA A 14 29.27 31.08 13.66
C ALA A 14 28.20 30.51 12.72
N LEU A 15 27.77 29.27 12.97
CA LEU A 15 26.49 28.70 12.53
C LEU A 15 25.30 29.34 13.27
N SER A 16 25.37 30.62 13.66
CA SER A 16 24.27 31.27 14.39
C SER A 16 23.36 31.99 13.41
N PHE A 17 22.10 31.55 13.39
CA PHE A 17 20.95 32.24 12.79
C PHE A 17 20.93 33.71 13.24
N THR A 18 21.64 34.57 12.54
CA THR A 18 21.76 35.98 12.89
C THR A 18 20.85 36.74 11.94
N ALA A 19 19.54 36.60 12.18
CA ALA A 19 18.57 37.59 11.72
C ALA A 19 18.73 38.87 12.57
N CYS A 20 19.94 39.45 12.60
CA CYS A 20 20.13 40.77 13.18
C CYS A 20 19.49 41.78 12.25
N SER A 21 18.59 42.58 12.80
CA SER A 21 18.12 43.79 12.13
C SER A 21 19.07 44.91 12.57
N THR A 22 19.65 45.60 11.60
CA THR A 22 20.64 46.65 11.86
C THR A 22 20.09 47.98 11.39
N ASP A 23 19.76 48.85 12.33
CA ASP A 23 19.28 50.20 12.05
C ASP A 23 20.42 51.19 12.25
N THR A 24 20.72 51.97 11.21
CA THR A 24 21.81 52.96 11.24
C THR A 24 21.23 54.36 11.15
N SER A 25 21.44 55.16 12.18
CA SER A 25 21.08 56.58 12.20
C SER A 25 22.33 57.44 12.25
N LYS A 26 22.26 58.61 11.60
CA LYS A 26 23.31 59.62 11.63
C LYS A 26 22.77 60.86 12.32
N THR A 27 23.48 61.30 13.34
CA THR A 27 23.14 62.51 14.09
C THR A 27 24.29 63.49 13.96
N THR A 28 24.00 64.70 13.48
CA THR A 28 24.99 65.78 13.40
C THR A 28 24.97 66.53 14.73
N ASN A 29 26.12 66.58 15.39
CA ASN A 29 26.29 67.26 16.66
C ASN A 29 26.46 68.78 16.45
N ALA A 30 26.28 69.56 17.52
CA ALA A 30 26.36 71.02 17.48
C ALA A 30 27.76 71.57 17.09
N ASP A 31 28.80 70.76 17.19
CA ASP A 31 30.18 71.07 16.77
C ASP A 31 30.47 70.74 15.29
N GLY A 32 29.44 70.34 14.53
CA GLY A 32 29.54 69.96 13.12
C GLY A 32 30.05 68.53 12.88
N THR A 33 30.39 67.78 13.93
CA THR A 33 30.76 66.37 13.81
C THR A 33 29.54 65.49 13.57
N THR A 34 29.69 64.40 12.85
CA THR A 34 28.58 63.46 12.59
C THR A 34 28.83 62.16 13.36
N THR A 35 27.97 61.85 14.33
CA THR A 35 27.97 60.56 15.01
C THR A 35 27.07 59.60 14.23
N THR A 36 27.62 58.47 13.81
CA THR A 36 26.83 57.37 13.23
C THR A 36 26.57 56.35 14.33
N THR A 37 25.31 56.17 14.70
CA THR A 37 24.88 55.16 15.67
C THR A 37 24.26 53.99 14.92
N THR A 38 24.80 52.80 15.15
CA THR A 38 24.29 51.55 14.59
C THR A 38 23.71 50.72 15.72
N GLU A 39 22.39 50.55 15.73
CA GLU A 39 21.68 49.66 16.64
C GLU A 39 21.57 48.27 16.02
N VAL A 40 22.06 47.27 16.75
CA VAL A 40 21.97 45.86 16.37
C VAL A 40 20.92 45.22 17.27
N THR A 41 19.77 44.89 16.71
CA THR A 41 18.72 44.17 17.43
C THR A 41 18.84 42.67 17.16
N THR A 42 19.24 41.91 18.18
CA THR A 42 19.30 40.45 18.14
C THR A 42 17.94 39.88 18.56
N PRO A 43 17.31 38.99 17.77
CA PRO A 43 16.07 38.33 18.19
C PRO A 43 16.34 37.55 19.49
N ASN A 44 15.43 37.67 20.47
CA ASN A 44 15.60 36.93 21.72
C ASN A 44 15.46 35.41 21.46
N ALA A 45 16.14 34.61 22.27
CA ALA A 45 16.15 33.16 22.13
C ALA A 45 14.73 32.56 22.23
N ASP A 46 13.84 33.15 23.04
CA ASP A 46 12.47 32.67 23.22
C ASP A 46 11.64 32.79 21.93
N SER A 47 11.79 33.89 21.16
CA SER A 47 11.07 34.08 19.89
C SER A 47 11.53 33.09 18.82
N VAL A 48 12.81 32.74 18.83
CA VAL A 48 13.38 31.73 17.94
C VAL A 48 12.89 30.34 18.34
N GLY A 49 12.90 30.02 19.64
CA GLY A 49 12.37 28.78 20.20
C GLY A 49 10.89 28.57 19.84
N ALA A 50 10.04 29.56 20.10
CA ALA A 50 8.62 29.49 19.80
C ALA A 50 8.33 29.27 18.29
N LYS A 51 9.11 29.90 17.40
CA LYS A 51 8.98 29.67 15.95
C LYS A 51 9.42 28.26 15.53
N MET A 52 10.42 27.71 16.22
CA MET A 52 10.91 26.36 15.95
C MET A 52 9.91 25.32 16.42
N ASP A 53 9.36 25.48 17.63
CA ASP A 53 8.31 24.61 18.18
C ASP A 53 7.08 24.60 17.26
N ALA A 54 6.58 25.78 16.87
CA ALA A 54 5.44 25.88 15.96
C ALA A 54 5.69 25.20 14.59
N LYS A 55 6.92 25.25 14.08
CA LYS A 55 7.29 24.52 12.86
C LYS A 55 7.34 23.01 13.07
N MET A 56 7.79 22.57 14.23
CA MET A 56 7.91 21.15 14.54
C MET A 56 6.54 20.52 14.78
N ASP A 57 5.64 21.20 15.48
CA ASP A 57 4.24 20.79 15.63
C ASP A 57 3.53 20.68 14.29
N ALA A 58 3.63 21.72 13.44
CA ALA A 58 3.03 21.68 12.11
C ALA A 58 3.60 20.57 11.21
N ALA A 59 4.89 20.25 11.37
CA ALA A 59 5.50 19.12 10.68
C ALA A 59 4.99 17.77 11.23
N GLY A 60 4.82 17.67 12.55
CA GLY A 60 4.23 16.52 13.24
C GLY A 60 2.80 16.24 12.77
N ASP A 61 1.93 17.25 12.76
CA ASP A 61 0.54 17.15 12.29
C ASP A 61 0.47 16.70 10.82
N LYS A 62 1.33 17.28 9.97
CA LYS A 62 1.39 16.90 8.55
C LYS A 62 1.87 15.47 8.35
N MET A 63 2.78 14.99 9.20
CA MET A 63 3.23 13.61 9.17
C MET A 63 2.13 12.67 9.66
N GLY A 64 1.46 12.99 10.76
CA GLY A 64 0.32 12.23 11.29
C GLY A 64 -0.79 12.07 10.24
N ALA A 65 -1.25 13.16 9.64
CA ALA A 65 -2.27 13.12 8.60
C ALA A 65 -1.87 12.28 7.37
N LYS A 66 -0.58 12.27 7.00
CA LYS A 66 -0.07 11.42 5.93
C LYS A 66 -0.04 9.94 6.32
N MET A 67 0.33 9.65 7.56
CA MET A 67 0.35 8.30 8.11
C MET A 67 -1.06 7.71 8.14
N ASP A 68 -2.04 8.48 8.62
CA ASP A 68 -3.46 8.07 8.67
C ASP A 68 -4.02 7.84 7.27
N ALA A 69 -3.73 8.76 6.34
CA ALA A 69 -4.15 8.59 4.94
C ALA A 69 -3.49 7.38 4.26
N ALA A 70 -2.26 7.02 4.66
CA ALA A 70 -1.60 5.80 4.19
C ALA A 70 -2.24 4.55 4.81
N GLY A 71 -2.53 4.57 6.12
CA GLY A 71 -3.25 3.51 6.82
C GLY A 71 -4.60 3.21 6.17
N ASN A 72 -5.43 4.23 5.99
CA ASN A 72 -6.75 4.08 5.35
C ASN A 72 -6.67 3.50 3.93
N LYS A 73 -5.61 3.83 3.17
CA LYS A 73 -5.39 3.25 1.83
C LYS A 73 -4.96 1.79 1.89
N ILE A 74 -4.22 1.39 2.91
CA ILE A 74 -3.81 0.00 3.12
C ILE A 74 -5.05 -0.81 3.51
N ASP A 75 -5.83 -0.34 4.47
CA ASP A 75 -7.06 -1.00 4.93
C ASP A 75 -8.03 -1.21 3.76
N ALA A 76 -8.32 -0.15 2.99
CA ALA A 76 -9.20 -0.26 1.83
C ALA A 76 -8.69 -1.26 0.75
N LYS A 77 -7.36 -1.38 0.60
CA LYS A 77 -6.78 -2.38 -0.32
C LYS A 77 -6.88 -3.79 0.23
N MET A 78 -6.77 -3.95 1.55
CA MET A 78 -6.84 -5.23 2.22
C MET A 78 -8.28 -5.76 2.21
N ASP A 79 -9.26 -4.89 2.47
CA ASP A 79 -10.69 -5.21 2.33
C ASP A 79 -11.03 -5.63 0.89
N ALA A 80 -10.62 -4.84 -0.10
CA ALA A 80 -10.85 -5.17 -1.51
C ALA A 80 -10.12 -6.46 -1.96
N ALA A 81 -9.01 -6.83 -1.31
CA ALA A 81 -8.35 -8.10 -1.55
C ALA A 81 -9.11 -9.27 -0.91
N GLY A 82 -9.64 -9.07 0.30
CA GLY A 82 -10.54 -10.01 0.99
C GLY A 82 -11.77 -10.32 0.15
N ASP A 83 -12.49 -9.29 -0.31
CA ASP A 83 -13.68 -9.43 -1.16
C ASP A 83 -13.40 -10.23 -2.44
N LYS A 84 -12.24 -10.00 -3.06
CA LYS A 84 -11.82 -10.74 -4.26
C LYS A 84 -11.53 -12.20 -3.96
N MET A 85 -10.91 -12.49 -2.81
CA MET A 85 -10.61 -13.85 -2.38
C MET A 85 -11.89 -14.63 -2.10
N ASP A 86 -12.84 -14.01 -1.38
CA ASP A 86 -14.14 -14.62 -1.08
C ASP A 86 -14.92 -14.90 -2.37
N ALA A 87 -14.98 -13.93 -3.28
CA ALA A 87 -15.64 -14.12 -4.57
C ALA A 87 -14.94 -15.16 -5.47
N ALA A 88 -13.63 -15.38 -5.31
CA ALA A 88 -12.92 -16.45 -5.99
C ALA A 88 -13.22 -17.82 -5.38
N ALA A 89 -13.27 -17.90 -4.04
CA ALA A 89 -13.62 -19.11 -3.31
C ALA A 89 -15.05 -19.57 -3.63
N ASP A 90 -16.02 -18.64 -3.68
CA ASP A 90 -17.39 -18.94 -4.05
C ASP A 90 -17.51 -19.49 -5.47
N ARG A 91 -16.79 -18.89 -6.43
CA ARG A 91 -16.72 -19.41 -7.81
C ARG A 91 -16.08 -20.79 -7.87
N ALA A 92 -14.99 -21.01 -7.13
CA ALA A 92 -14.34 -22.31 -7.08
C ALA A 92 -15.29 -23.39 -6.52
N LYS A 93 -16.04 -23.07 -5.46
CA LYS A 93 -17.04 -23.96 -4.88
C LYS A 93 -18.18 -24.26 -5.85
N ALA A 94 -18.69 -23.24 -6.55
CA ALA A 94 -19.72 -23.42 -7.57
C ALA A 94 -19.24 -24.34 -8.71
N ASN A 95 -18.02 -24.10 -9.22
CA ASN A 95 -17.42 -24.92 -10.26
C ASN A 95 -17.19 -26.37 -9.81
N ALA A 96 -16.74 -26.58 -8.56
CA ALA A 96 -16.55 -27.91 -8.00
C ALA A 96 -17.88 -28.67 -7.89
N ASN A 97 -18.94 -27.99 -7.44
CA ASN A 97 -20.29 -28.58 -7.37
C ASN A 97 -20.82 -28.96 -8.76
N GLU A 98 -20.65 -28.08 -9.75
CA GLU A 98 -21.08 -28.36 -11.12
C GLU A 98 -20.28 -29.51 -11.73
N ALA A 99 -18.96 -29.57 -11.48
CA ALA A 99 -18.11 -30.67 -11.92
C ALA A 99 -18.53 -32.00 -11.26
N GLY A 100 -18.83 -31.98 -9.96
CA GLY A 100 -19.36 -33.13 -9.23
C GLY A 100 -20.66 -33.64 -9.84
N ALA A 101 -21.64 -32.75 -10.04
CA ALA A 101 -22.92 -33.11 -10.65
C ALA A 101 -22.77 -33.70 -12.07
N LYS A 102 -21.84 -33.16 -12.88
CA LYS A 102 -21.54 -33.71 -14.21
C LYS A 102 -20.89 -35.08 -14.13
N MET A 103 -20.02 -35.31 -13.15
CA MET A 103 -19.37 -36.60 -12.93
C MET A 103 -20.39 -37.65 -12.49
N ASP A 104 -21.26 -37.32 -11.54
CA ASP A 104 -22.34 -38.19 -11.08
C ASP A 104 -23.25 -38.59 -12.23
N ALA A 105 -23.71 -37.62 -13.04
CA ALA A 105 -24.54 -37.90 -14.21
C ALA A 105 -23.84 -38.81 -15.24
N LYS A 106 -22.52 -38.65 -15.43
CA LYS A 106 -21.73 -39.53 -16.32
C LYS A 106 -21.58 -40.93 -15.73
N MET A 107 -21.38 -41.05 -14.42
CA MET A 107 -21.30 -42.32 -13.70
C MET A 107 -22.62 -43.08 -13.80
N ASP A 108 -23.74 -42.41 -13.56
CA ASP A 108 -25.08 -42.99 -13.71
C ASP A 108 -25.33 -43.48 -15.13
N ALA A 109 -24.98 -42.67 -16.13
CA ALA A 109 -25.11 -43.05 -17.52
C ALA A 109 -24.21 -44.25 -17.89
N ALA A 110 -23.00 -44.31 -17.34
CA ALA A 110 -22.09 -45.44 -17.52
C ALA A 110 -22.63 -46.71 -16.85
N GLY A 111 -23.15 -46.61 -15.62
CA GLY A 111 -23.78 -47.71 -14.89
C GLY A 111 -24.93 -48.33 -15.69
N ARG A 112 -25.86 -47.50 -16.16
CA ARG A 112 -26.99 -47.96 -17.00
C ARG A 112 -26.55 -48.67 -18.28
N ARG A 113 -25.45 -48.22 -18.90
CA ARG A 113 -24.88 -48.89 -20.08
C ARG A 113 -24.28 -50.24 -19.72
N MET A 114 -23.58 -50.32 -18.59
CA MET A 114 -22.99 -51.57 -18.11
C MET A 114 -24.09 -52.60 -17.78
N ASP A 115 -25.17 -52.17 -17.12
CA ASP A 115 -26.32 -53.02 -16.83
C ASP A 115 -26.95 -53.55 -18.13
N ALA A 116 -27.22 -52.66 -19.10
CA ALA A 116 -27.78 -53.06 -20.39
C ALA A 116 -26.89 -54.05 -21.16
N VAL A 117 -25.57 -53.85 -21.11
CA VAL A 117 -24.60 -54.78 -21.72
C VAL A 117 -24.60 -56.12 -20.97
N GLY A 118 -24.67 -56.10 -19.64
CA GLY A 118 -24.75 -57.30 -18.81
C GLY A 118 -26.00 -58.13 -19.09
N ASP A 119 -27.16 -57.47 -19.20
CA ASP A 119 -28.43 -58.10 -19.55
C ASP A 119 -28.40 -58.73 -20.94
N ALA A 120 -27.88 -57.99 -21.94
CA ALA A 120 -27.76 -58.47 -23.30
C ALA A 120 -26.81 -59.68 -23.41
N ALA A 121 -25.67 -59.63 -22.71
CA ALA A 121 -24.72 -60.73 -22.65
C ALA A 121 -25.33 -61.97 -22.00
N SER A 122 -26.07 -61.78 -20.90
CA SER A 122 -26.75 -62.87 -20.18
C SER A 122 -27.81 -63.55 -21.05
N LYS A 123 -28.61 -62.76 -21.78
CA LYS A 123 -29.60 -63.26 -22.74
C LYS A 123 -28.93 -64.05 -23.88
N SER A 124 -27.89 -63.50 -24.49
CA SER A 124 -27.13 -64.18 -25.56
C SER A 124 -26.51 -65.50 -25.07
N ALA A 125 -25.98 -65.54 -23.85
CA ALA A 125 -25.44 -66.75 -23.26
C ALA A 125 -26.53 -67.81 -23.02
N ALA A 126 -27.71 -67.40 -22.54
CA ALA A 126 -28.86 -68.29 -22.35
C ALA A 126 -29.36 -68.88 -23.69
N GLU A 127 -29.50 -68.04 -24.72
CA GLU A 127 -29.88 -68.47 -26.08
C GLU A 127 -28.85 -69.44 -26.67
N THR A 128 -27.55 -69.11 -26.56
CA THR A 128 -26.46 -70.00 -27.00
C THR A 128 -26.50 -71.35 -26.29
N LYS A 129 -26.72 -71.35 -24.97
CA LYS A 129 -26.87 -72.59 -24.17
C LYS A 129 -28.07 -73.42 -24.61
N ALA A 130 -29.20 -72.78 -24.90
CA ALA A 130 -30.40 -73.46 -25.38
C ALA A 130 -30.16 -74.10 -26.76
N ASN A 131 -29.60 -73.35 -27.70
CA ASN A 131 -29.29 -73.83 -29.05
C ASN A 131 -28.32 -75.02 -29.03
N LEU A 132 -27.29 -74.99 -28.17
CA LEU A 132 -26.36 -76.10 -28.02
C LEU A 132 -27.05 -77.36 -27.47
N LYS A 133 -27.94 -77.22 -26.48
CA LYS A 133 -28.71 -78.36 -25.95
C LYS A 133 -29.60 -79.01 -27.01
N GLU A 134 -30.25 -78.20 -27.85
CA GLU A 134 -31.07 -78.70 -28.95
C GLU A 134 -30.23 -79.39 -30.03
N ALA A 135 -29.05 -78.84 -30.35
CA ALA A 135 -28.13 -79.44 -31.32
C ALA A 135 -27.57 -80.80 -30.87
N VAL A 136 -27.39 -81.02 -29.56
CA VAL A 136 -26.88 -82.29 -29.00
C VAL A 136 -27.97 -83.36 -28.84
N LYS A 137 -29.26 -82.97 -28.87
CA LYS A 137 -30.40 -83.90 -28.78
C LYS A 137 -30.86 -84.48 -30.12
N LYS A 138 -30.48 -83.89 -31.24
CA LYS A 138 -30.71 -84.42 -32.60
C LYS A 138 -29.58 -85.36 -33.01
#